data_AF-A0A069P752-F1
#
_entry.id   AF-A0A069P752-F1
#
_cell.length_a   1.000
_cell.length_b   1.000
_cell.length_c   1.000
_cell.angle_alpha   90.00
_cell.angle_beta   90.00
_cell.angle_gamma   90.00
#
_symmetry.space_group_name_H-M   'P 1'
#
loop_
_entity.id
_entity.type
_entity.pdbx_description
1 polymer ?
#
loop_
_entity_poly.entity_id
_entity_poly.type
_entity_poly.pdbx_seq_one_letter_code
_entity_poly.pdbx_strand_id
1 'polypeptide(L)'
;MRPMDTSALDTSFEITCRKVTNQLLFASSVAFLILVMFVIYMRFTGPLTGPTRCAGLTFALICQVLAALAMLSYVWSAIPTLWNFQRYGARRLNAEFEHDSQNAMQLTSFDRSHLEGADRYVQSFIDRQRTFVEAFVGPMTNVALFSLVGLAVSVYKEFTSDHPLPFNNYVQYGMAFLGGIAFGAVLLNRVLRRYSYLRDVLALALSNKGSFDMNV
;
A
#
# COMPACT_ATOMS: atom_id res chain seq x y z
N MET A 1 0.67 17.40 11.85
CA MET A 1 1.72 16.43 12.17
C MET A 1 1.80 15.36 11.09
N ARG A 2 3.00 14.85 10.81
CA ARG A 2 3.24 13.74 9.88
C ARG A 2 3.92 12.62 10.66
N PRO A 3 3.59 11.34 10.37
CA PRO A 3 4.32 10.23 10.96
C PRO A 3 5.80 10.34 10.58
N MET A 4 6.67 9.82 11.47
CA MET A 4 8.11 9.80 11.23
C MET A 4 8.39 9.08 9.89
N ASP A 5 9.20 9.70 9.04
CA ASP A 5 9.68 9.03 7.83
C ASP A 5 10.76 8.02 8.24
N THR A 6 10.48 6.74 8.01
CA THR A 6 11.39 5.64 8.36
C THR A 6 12.68 5.69 7.55
N SER A 7 12.72 6.46 6.46
CA SER A 7 13.91 6.66 5.61
C SER A 7 15.14 7.19 6.37
N ALA A 8 14.94 7.82 7.54
CA ALA A 8 16.01 8.31 8.39
C ALA A 8 16.70 7.20 9.22
N LEU A 9 16.09 6.02 9.34
CA LEU A 9 16.63 4.84 10.04
C LEU A 9 17.22 3.81 9.07
N ASP A 10 17.05 4.01 7.76
CA ASP A 10 17.50 3.09 6.72
C ASP A 10 19.03 3.03 6.68
N THR A 11 19.58 1.85 6.49
CA THR A 11 21.03 1.70 6.23
C THR A 11 21.42 2.23 4.86
N SER A 12 22.69 2.62 4.67
CA SER A 12 23.21 3.02 3.36
C SER A 12 22.98 1.95 2.26
N PHE A 13 22.92 0.68 2.66
CA PHE A 13 22.58 -0.43 1.77
C PHE A 13 21.10 -0.41 1.35
N GLU A 14 20.18 -0.26 2.31
CA GLU A 14 18.75 -0.12 2.04
C GLU A 14 18.45 1.10 1.17
N ILE A 15 19.09 2.25 1.44
CA ILE A 15 18.94 3.45 0.61
C ILE A 15 19.34 3.19 -0.84
N THR A 16 20.43 2.45 -1.04
CA THR A 16 20.92 2.11 -2.39
C THR A 16 19.98 1.13 -3.09
N CYS A 17 19.58 0.05 -2.42
CA CYS A 17 18.61 -0.92 -2.95
C CYS A 17 17.26 -0.26 -3.25
N ARG A 18 16.81 0.68 -2.41
CA ARG A 18 15.56 1.41 -2.62
C ARG A 18 15.62 2.32 -3.83
N LYS A 19 16.75 3.01 -4.06
CA LYS A 19 16.96 3.82 -5.27
C LYS A 19 16.92 2.95 -6.53
N VAL A 20 17.65 1.83 -6.52
CA VAL A 20 17.67 0.88 -7.64
C VAL A 20 16.28 0.29 -7.89
N THR A 21 15.58 -0.12 -6.83
CA THR A 21 14.21 -0.64 -6.90
C THR A 21 13.25 0.39 -7.48
N ASN A 22 13.32 1.66 -7.03
CA ASN A 22 12.47 2.72 -7.57
C ASN A 22 12.76 3.01 -9.05
N GLN A 23 14.03 2.97 -9.46
CA GLN A 23 14.40 3.13 -10.87
C GLN A 23 13.87 1.97 -11.72
N LEU A 24 14.01 0.73 -11.25
CA LEU A 24 13.47 -0.46 -11.92
C LEU A 24 11.94 -0.42 -12.00
N LEU A 25 11.25 -0.02 -10.94
CA LEU A 25 9.79 0.15 -10.92
C LEU A 25 9.33 1.26 -11.87
N PHE A 26 10.04 2.39 -11.91
CA PHE A 26 9.74 3.47 -12.83
C PHE A 26 9.89 3.00 -14.29
N ALA A 27 11.00 2.33 -14.60
CA ALA A 27 11.23 1.75 -15.93
C ALA A 27 10.18 0.69 -16.31
N SER A 28 9.79 -0.17 -15.37
CA SER A 28 8.72 -1.16 -15.55
C SER A 28 7.36 -0.51 -15.78
N SER A 29 7.04 0.54 -15.02
CA SER A 29 5.79 1.31 -15.18
C SER A 29 5.70 1.99 -16.55
N VAL A 30 6.81 2.56 -17.03
CA VAL A 30 6.90 3.13 -18.38
C VAL A 30 6.71 2.04 -19.45
N ALA A 31 7.36 0.89 -19.32
CA ALA A 31 7.17 -0.23 -20.23
C ALA A 31 5.71 -0.74 -20.23
N PHE A 32 5.07 -0.78 -19.07
CA PHE A 32 3.66 -1.14 -18.94
C PHE A 32 2.73 -0.12 -19.64
N LEU A 33 2.99 1.18 -19.49
CA LEU A 33 2.22 2.22 -20.20
C LEU A 33 2.34 2.09 -21.72
N ILE A 34 3.53 1.73 -22.22
CA ILE A 34 3.74 1.44 -23.64
C ILE A 34 2.87 0.24 -24.07
N LEU A 35 2.81 -0.83 -23.28
CA LEU A 35 1.94 -1.97 -23.56
C LEU A 35 0.46 -1.60 -23.56
N VAL A 36 0.01 -0.76 -22.62
CA VAL A 36 -1.37 -0.25 -22.60
C VAL A 36 -1.67 0.55 -23.88
N MET A 37 -0.73 1.39 -24.33
CA MET A 37 -0.87 2.11 -25.60
C MET A 37 -1.00 1.14 -26.79
N PHE A 38 -0.21 0.06 -26.83
CA PHE A 38 -0.32 -0.99 -27.86
C PHE A 38 -1.67 -1.71 -27.83
N VAL A 39 -2.21 -1.99 -26.65
CA VAL A 39 -3.53 -2.63 -26.49
C VAL A 39 -4.65 -1.71 -26.97
N ILE A 40 -4.59 -0.42 -26.61
CA ILE A 40 -5.54 0.59 -27.09
C ILE A 40 -5.44 0.71 -28.62
N TYR A 41 -4.23 0.79 -29.16
CA TYR A 41 -4.00 0.85 -30.60
C TYR A 41 -4.59 -0.37 -31.32
N MET A 42 -4.33 -1.58 -30.82
CA MET A 42 -4.90 -2.82 -31.35
C MET A 42 -6.43 -2.83 -31.35
N ARG A 43 -7.06 -2.19 -30.34
CA ARG A 43 -8.52 -2.09 -30.27
C ARG A 43 -9.10 -1.21 -31.39
N PHE A 44 -8.36 -0.22 -31.89
CA PHE A 44 -8.82 0.70 -32.93
C PHE A 44 -8.43 0.26 -34.35
N THR A 45 -7.28 -0.39 -34.57
CA THR A 45 -6.78 -0.71 -35.92
C THR A 45 -6.91 -2.18 -36.33
N GLY A 46 -7.43 -3.06 -35.46
CA GLY A 46 -7.52 -4.50 -35.74
C GLY A 46 -6.24 -5.28 -35.37
N PRO A 47 -6.17 -6.59 -35.71
CA PRO A 47 -5.11 -7.48 -35.23
C PRO A 47 -3.72 -7.04 -35.72
N LEU A 48 -2.78 -6.94 -34.77
CA LEU A 48 -1.37 -6.59 -34.99
C LEU A 48 -0.70 -7.60 -35.94
N THR A 49 -0.17 -7.12 -37.06
CA THR A 49 0.66 -7.88 -38.00
C THR A 49 2.07 -8.12 -37.46
N GLY A 50 2.68 -9.24 -37.86
CA GLY A 50 3.94 -9.83 -37.37
C GLY A 50 4.91 -8.92 -36.58
N PRO A 51 5.53 -7.90 -37.20
CA PRO A 51 6.58 -7.11 -36.55
C PRO A 51 6.10 -6.37 -35.29
N THR A 52 4.86 -5.88 -35.30
CA THR A 52 4.27 -5.17 -34.15
C THR A 52 3.91 -6.11 -33.01
N ARG A 53 3.53 -7.35 -33.31
CA ARG A 53 3.29 -8.41 -32.33
C ARG A 53 4.60 -8.86 -31.66
N CYS A 54 5.68 -9.00 -32.42
CA CYS A 54 7.01 -9.30 -31.86
C CYS A 54 7.50 -8.19 -30.92
N ALA A 55 7.32 -6.93 -31.31
CA ALA A 55 7.65 -5.79 -30.45
C ALA A 55 6.84 -5.77 -29.15
N GLY A 56 5.52 -6.03 -29.21
CA GLY A 56 4.69 -6.13 -28.00
C GLY A 56 5.14 -7.24 -27.05
N LEU A 57 5.52 -8.41 -27.59
CA LEU A 57 6.01 -9.54 -26.80
C LEU A 57 7.37 -9.26 -26.15
N THR A 58 8.30 -8.59 -26.85
CA THR A 58 9.59 -8.23 -26.26
C THR A 58 9.44 -7.20 -25.15
N PHE A 59 8.59 -6.18 -25.33
CA PHE A 59 8.27 -5.23 -24.26
C PHE A 59 7.58 -5.88 -23.06
N ALA A 60 6.70 -6.87 -23.29
CA ALA A 60 6.07 -7.63 -22.22
C ALA A 60 7.08 -8.44 -21.40
N LEU A 61 8.00 -9.15 -22.06
CA LEU A 61 9.08 -9.89 -21.40
C LEU A 61 10.01 -8.96 -20.61
N ILE A 62 10.43 -7.84 -21.21
CA ILE A 62 11.26 -6.84 -20.53
C ILE A 62 10.55 -6.31 -19.28
N CYS A 63 9.26 -5.98 -19.39
CA CYS A 63 8.47 -5.49 -18.26
C CYS A 63 8.42 -6.51 -17.11
N GLN A 64 8.21 -7.80 -17.42
CA GLN A 64 8.17 -8.87 -16.43
C GLN A 64 9.53 -9.09 -15.75
N VAL A 65 10.62 -9.11 -16.52
CA VAL A 65 11.97 -9.29 -15.98
C VAL A 65 12.37 -8.12 -15.09
N LEU A 66 12.08 -6.88 -15.50
CA LEU A 66 12.34 -5.69 -14.67
C LEU A 66 11.54 -5.72 -13.37
N ALA A 67 10.25 -6.10 -13.42
CA ALA A 67 9.42 -6.20 -12.24
C ALA A 67 9.92 -7.29 -11.27
N ALA A 68 10.33 -8.45 -11.80
CA ALA A 68 10.89 -9.54 -11.00
C ALA A 68 12.20 -9.12 -10.32
N LEU A 69 13.09 -8.43 -11.05
CA LEU A 69 14.34 -7.89 -10.49
C LEU A 69 14.07 -6.84 -9.40
N ALA A 70 13.08 -5.97 -9.59
CA ALA A 70 12.68 -5.01 -8.57
C ALA A 70 12.19 -5.71 -7.29
N MET A 71 11.38 -6.77 -7.41
CA MET A 71 10.95 -7.57 -6.27
C MET A 71 12.12 -8.24 -5.54
N LEU A 72 13.05 -8.84 -6.28
CA LEU A 72 14.23 -9.48 -5.68
C LEU A 72 15.10 -8.46 -4.94
N SER A 73 15.32 -7.28 -5.51
CA SER A 73 16.06 -6.20 -4.85
C SER A 73 15.39 -5.74 -3.55
N TYR A 74 14.06 -5.66 -3.54
CA TYR A 74 13.29 -5.34 -2.34
C TYR A 74 13.46 -6.42 -1.26
N VAL A 75 13.32 -7.70 -1.61
CA VAL A 75 13.49 -8.82 -0.67
C VAL A 75 14.92 -8.82 -0.10
N TRP A 76 15.92 -8.59 -0.95
CA TRP A 76 17.32 -8.56 -0.53
C TRP A 76 17.62 -7.41 0.44
N SER A 77 16.99 -6.25 0.24
CA SER A 77 17.13 -5.11 1.15
C SER A 77 16.55 -5.37 2.55
N ALA A 78 15.61 -6.31 2.68
CA ALA A 78 14.99 -6.63 3.97
C ALA A 78 15.86 -7.56 4.85
N ILE A 79 16.78 -8.32 4.26
CA ILE A 79 17.59 -9.33 4.98
C ILE A 79 18.40 -8.72 6.15
N PRO A 80 19.12 -7.59 5.98
CA PRO A 80 19.90 -6.99 7.07
C PRO A 80 19.02 -6.47 8.22
N THR A 81 17.83 -5.94 7.89
CA THR A 81 16.86 -5.47 8.89
C THR A 81 16.28 -6.62 9.71
N LEU A 82 15.99 -7.75 9.06
CA LEU A 82 15.51 -8.99 9.70
C LEU A 82 16.58 -9.58 10.61
N TRP A 83 17.84 -9.61 10.18
CA TRP A 83 18.94 -10.14 10.98
C TRP A 83 19.14 -9.37 12.30
N ASN A 84 18.92 -8.06 12.26
CA ASN A 84 19.08 -7.16 13.40
C ASN A 84 17.74 -6.65 13.94
N PHE A 85 16.67 -7.43 13.78
CA PHE A 85 15.29 -7.01 14.05
C PHE A 85 15.10 -6.40 15.44
N GLN A 86 15.70 -6.99 16.49
CA GLN A 86 15.57 -6.48 17.85
C GLN A 86 16.19 -5.08 18.01
N ARG A 87 17.38 -4.85 17.44
CA ARG A 87 18.08 -3.56 17.55
C ARG A 87 17.42 -2.49 16.68
N TYR A 88 17.01 -2.85 15.46
CA TYR A 88 16.26 -1.95 14.59
C TYR A 88 14.89 -1.60 15.17
N GLY A 89 14.16 -2.58 15.70
CA GLY A 89 12.88 -2.39 16.37
C GLY A 89 12.99 -1.45 17.57
N ALA A 90 13.97 -1.66 18.45
CA ALA A 90 14.16 -0.80 19.63
C ALA A 90 14.56 0.64 19.26
N ARG A 91 15.50 0.81 18.32
CA ARG A 91 15.91 2.15 17.84
C ARG A 91 14.76 2.88 17.18
N ARG A 92 14.00 2.17 16.35
CA ARG A 92 12.83 2.72 15.66
C ARG A 92 11.74 3.11 16.64
N LEU A 93 11.42 2.26 17.62
CA LEU A 93 10.42 2.56 18.63
C LEU A 93 10.79 3.81 19.44
N ASN A 94 12.05 3.93 19.87
CA ASN A 94 12.52 5.11 20.59
C ASN A 94 12.45 6.38 19.75
N ALA A 95 12.81 6.30 18.47
CA ALA A 95 12.74 7.44 17.56
C ALA A 95 11.29 7.84 17.24
N GLU A 96 10.39 6.87 17.05
CA GLU A 96 8.95 7.09 16.88
C GLU A 96 8.37 7.73 18.15
N PHE A 97 8.71 7.23 19.34
CA PHE A 97 8.24 7.78 20.60
C PHE A 97 8.71 9.22 20.83
N GLU A 98 9.98 9.53 20.54
CA GLU A 98 10.52 10.87 20.67
C GLU A 98 9.87 11.85 19.66
N HIS A 99 9.65 11.42 18.42
CA HIS A 99 8.96 12.23 17.43
C HIS A 99 7.49 12.48 17.80
N ASP A 100 6.82 11.46 18.33
CA ASP A 100 5.43 11.56 18.77
C ASP A 100 5.28 12.40 20.04
N SER A 101 6.25 12.32 20.96
CA SER A 101 6.29 13.15 22.17
C SER A 101 6.47 14.63 21.82
N GLN A 102 7.37 14.96 20.88
CA GLN A 102 7.58 16.33 20.40
C GLN A 102 6.33 16.87 19.70
N ASN A 103 5.66 16.05 18.89
CA ASN A 103 4.38 16.42 18.28
C ASN A 103 3.30 16.66 19.34
N ALA A 104 3.21 15.81 20.36
CA ALA A 104 2.28 15.97 21.47
C ALA A 104 2.59 17.23 22.31
N MET A 105 3.86 17.59 22.49
CA MET A 105 4.26 18.84 23.17
C MET A 105 3.75 20.08 22.44
N GLN A 106 3.76 20.10 21.10
CA GLN A 106 3.20 21.23 20.33
C GLN A 106 1.69 21.43 20.59
N LEU A 107 0.97 20.36 20.92
CA LEU A 107 -0.46 20.38 21.23
C LEU A 107 -0.78 20.85 22.66
N THR A 108 0.21 20.90 23.56
CA THR A 108 0.00 21.35 24.96
C THR A 108 -0.43 22.81 25.08
N SER A 109 -0.11 23.63 24.07
CA SER A 109 -0.51 25.04 23.96
C SER A 109 -2.02 25.25 23.76
N PHE A 110 -2.76 24.21 23.35
CA PHE A 110 -4.19 24.28 23.12
C PHE A 110 -5.00 23.91 24.37
N ASP A 111 -6.19 24.48 24.50
CA ASP A 111 -7.08 24.16 25.61
C ASP A 111 -7.59 22.71 25.55
N ARG A 112 -7.85 22.11 26.72
CA ARG A 112 -8.24 20.70 26.84
C ARG A 112 -9.57 20.45 26.12
N SER A 113 -10.50 21.40 26.21
CA SER A 113 -11.79 21.36 25.52
C SER A 113 -11.64 21.23 23.99
N HIS A 114 -10.66 21.93 23.40
CA HIS A 114 -10.37 21.87 21.97
C HIS A 114 -9.72 20.56 21.55
N LEU A 115 -8.82 20.00 22.38
CA LEU A 115 -8.18 18.71 22.13
C LEU A 115 -9.19 17.56 22.20
N GLU A 116 -10.08 17.55 23.19
CA GLU A 116 -11.16 16.56 23.29
C GLU A 116 -12.16 16.68 22.13
N GLY A 117 -12.47 17.90 21.69
CA GLY A 117 -13.28 18.13 20.49
C GLY A 117 -12.63 17.57 19.23
N ALA A 118 -11.32 17.76 19.07
CA ALA A 118 -10.56 17.23 17.95
C ALA A 118 -10.48 15.69 17.97
N ASP A 119 -10.27 15.07 19.13
CA ASP A 119 -10.26 13.60 19.29
C ASP A 119 -11.60 12.99 18.87
N ARG A 120 -12.72 13.55 19.36
CA ARG A 120 -14.07 13.09 18.98
C ARG A 120 -14.32 13.22 17.48
N TYR A 121 -13.88 14.32 16.86
CA TYR A 121 -14.02 14.52 15.42
C TYR A 121 -13.21 13.49 14.63
N VAL A 122 -11.94 13.29 14.99
CA VAL A 122 -11.06 12.32 14.32
C VAL A 122 -11.59 10.91 14.48
N GLN A 123 -12.07 10.54 15.68
CA GLN A 123 -12.70 9.25 15.92
C GLN A 123 -13.95 9.05 15.07
N SER A 124 -14.86 10.03 15.03
CA SER A 124 -16.05 9.95 14.18
C SER A 124 -15.69 9.81 12.70
N PHE A 125 -14.64 10.49 12.24
CA PHE A 125 -14.17 10.36 10.87
C PHE A 125 -13.61 8.96 10.57
N ILE A 126 -12.79 8.41 11.46
CA ILE A 126 -12.26 7.04 11.35
C ILE A 126 -13.41 6.03 11.28
N ASP A 127 -14.38 6.15 12.18
CA ASP A 127 -15.51 5.22 12.25
C ASP A 127 -16.36 5.29 10.97
N ARG A 128 -16.66 6.50 10.46
CA ARG A 128 -17.38 6.68 9.19
C ARG A 128 -16.65 6.02 8.02
N GLN A 129 -15.34 6.22 7.92
CA GLN A 129 -14.54 5.63 6.84
C GLN A 129 -14.44 4.11 6.99
N ARG A 130 -14.35 3.59 8.22
CA ARG A 130 -14.37 2.17 8.50
C ARG A 130 -15.69 1.53 8.10
N THR A 131 -16.82 2.13 8.49
CA THR A 131 -18.15 1.67 8.08
C THR A 131 -18.31 1.71 6.56
N PHE A 132 -17.75 2.72 5.88
CA PHE A 132 -17.76 2.76 4.42
C PHE A 132 -16.97 1.61 3.79
N VAL A 133 -15.77 1.30 4.30
CA VAL A 133 -14.98 0.14 3.85
C VAL A 133 -15.74 -1.15 4.10
N GLU A 134 -16.30 -1.33 5.29
CA GLU A 134 -17.08 -2.51 5.67
C GLU A 134 -18.36 -2.65 4.83
N ALA A 135 -19.01 -1.55 4.44
CA ALA A 135 -20.17 -1.56 3.55
C ALA A 135 -19.79 -1.90 2.09
N PHE A 136 -18.62 -1.45 1.62
CA PHE A 136 -18.21 -1.63 0.22
C PHE A 136 -17.55 -3.00 -0.03
N VAL A 137 -16.83 -3.52 0.97
CA VAL A 137 -16.03 -4.74 0.87
C VAL A 137 -16.67 -5.91 1.64
N GLY A 138 -17.58 -5.61 2.57
CA GLY A 138 -18.12 -6.57 3.53
C GLY A 138 -17.21 -6.74 4.75
N PRO A 139 -17.62 -7.57 5.74
CA PRO A 139 -16.76 -7.96 6.84
C PRO A 139 -15.45 -8.56 6.32
N MET A 140 -14.35 -8.44 7.07
CA MET A 140 -13.01 -8.93 6.66
C MET A 140 -13.00 -10.40 6.17
N THR A 141 -13.93 -11.23 6.63
CA THR A 141 -14.14 -12.60 6.16
C THR A 141 -14.43 -12.68 4.66
N ASN A 142 -15.15 -11.71 4.10
CA ASN A 142 -15.49 -11.67 2.68
C ASN A 142 -14.27 -11.30 1.83
N VAL A 143 -13.36 -10.46 2.35
CA VAL A 143 -12.07 -10.14 1.70
C VAL A 143 -11.22 -11.40 1.54
N ALA A 144 -11.13 -12.21 2.60
CA ALA A 144 -10.38 -13.46 2.58
C ALA A 144 -10.98 -14.42 1.54
N LEU A 145 -12.32 -14.53 1.49
CA LEU A 145 -13.04 -15.31 0.48
C LEU A 145 -12.75 -14.82 -0.95
N PHE A 146 -12.76 -13.52 -1.21
CA PHE A 146 -12.42 -12.97 -2.53
C PHE A 146 -10.96 -13.27 -2.93
N SER A 147 -10.02 -13.20 -1.99
CA SER A 147 -8.62 -13.55 -2.26
C SER A 147 -8.44 -15.04 -2.57
N LEU A 148 -9.21 -15.89 -1.89
CA LEU A 148 -9.17 -17.34 -2.04
C LEU A 148 -9.82 -17.77 -3.35
N VAL A 149 -10.92 -17.13 -3.75
CA VAL A 149 -11.54 -17.31 -5.08
C VAL A 149 -10.60 -16.82 -6.19
N GLY A 150 -9.94 -15.68 -6.00
CA GLY A 150 -8.94 -15.18 -6.95
C GLY A 150 -7.76 -16.14 -7.14
N LEU A 151 -7.24 -16.69 -6.04
CA LEU A 151 -6.21 -17.73 -6.08
C LEU A 151 -6.69 -19.01 -6.76
N ALA A 152 -7.89 -19.49 -6.42
CA ALA A 152 -8.47 -20.69 -7.00
C ALA A 152 -8.66 -20.56 -8.52
N VAL A 153 -9.12 -19.41 -9.00
CA VAL A 153 -9.28 -19.14 -10.44
C VAL A 153 -7.92 -19.03 -11.15
N SER A 154 -6.92 -18.41 -10.53
CA SER A 154 -5.57 -18.31 -11.11
C SER A 154 -4.92 -19.68 -11.25
N VAL A 155 -4.98 -20.52 -10.20
CA VAL A 155 -4.48 -21.90 -10.23
C VAL A 155 -5.24 -22.72 -11.28
N TYR A 156 -6.57 -22.64 -11.30
CA TYR A 156 -7.39 -23.38 -12.26
C TYR A 156 -7.08 -23.03 -13.72
N LYS A 157 -6.78 -21.75 -14.01
CA LYS A 157 -6.38 -21.28 -15.34
C LYS A 157 -5.04 -21.84 -15.81
N GLU A 158 -4.07 -21.99 -14.92
CA GLU A 158 -2.77 -22.60 -15.24
C GLU A 158 -2.91 -24.09 -15.55
N PHE A 159 -3.80 -24.81 -14.86
CA PHE A 159 -4.02 -26.24 -15.08
C PHE A 159 -4.91 -26.56 -16.29
N THR A 160 -5.82 -25.68 -16.70
CA THR A 160 -6.84 -25.96 -17.74
C THR A 160 -6.54 -25.24 -19.07
N SER A 161 -5.28 -25.31 -19.54
CA SER A 161 -4.85 -24.61 -20.76
C SER A 161 -5.46 -25.16 -22.07
N ASP A 162 -5.99 -26.39 -22.07
CA ASP A 162 -6.49 -27.06 -23.29
C ASP A 162 -7.97 -26.82 -23.62
N HIS A 163 -8.77 -26.25 -22.71
CA HIS A 163 -10.19 -25.97 -22.96
C HIS A 163 -10.55 -24.53 -22.57
N PRO A 164 -10.66 -23.60 -23.54
CA PRO A 164 -11.07 -22.23 -23.25
C PRO A 164 -12.53 -22.23 -22.79
N LEU A 165 -12.76 -21.92 -21.52
CA LEU A 165 -14.09 -21.72 -20.98
C LEU A 165 -14.81 -20.59 -21.75
N PRO A 166 -16.10 -20.73 -22.09
CA PRO A 166 -16.89 -19.67 -22.73
C PRO A 166 -17.04 -18.40 -21.87
N PHE A 167 -16.70 -18.49 -20.58
CA PHE A 167 -16.74 -17.39 -19.61
C PHE A 167 -15.42 -16.64 -19.42
N ASN A 168 -14.37 -16.97 -20.18
CA ASN A 168 -13.01 -16.45 -19.96
C ASN A 168 -12.95 -14.91 -19.94
N ASN A 169 -13.73 -14.23 -20.80
CA ASN A 169 -13.78 -12.76 -20.85
C ASN A 169 -14.50 -12.15 -19.63
N TYR A 170 -15.62 -12.74 -19.19
CA TYR A 170 -16.36 -12.26 -18.01
C TYR A 170 -15.57 -12.46 -16.71
N VAL A 171 -14.86 -13.58 -16.61
CA VAL A 171 -13.97 -13.86 -15.47
C VAL A 171 -12.78 -12.87 -15.46
N GLN A 172 -12.23 -12.51 -16.62
CA GLN A 172 -11.19 -11.48 -16.72
C GLN A 172 -11.69 -10.09 -16.32
N TYR A 173 -12.89 -9.68 -16.75
CA TYR A 173 -13.48 -8.41 -16.33
C TYR A 173 -13.83 -8.41 -14.83
N GLY A 174 -14.32 -9.53 -14.29
CA GLY A 174 -14.57 -9.69 -12.85
C GLY A 174 -13.28 -9.58 -12.03
N MET A 175 -12.20 -10.20 -12.48
CA MET A 175 -10.86 -10.08 -11.88
C MET A 175 -10.33 -8.63 -11.94
N ALA A 176 -10.48 -7.96 -13.07
CA ALA A 176 -10.05 -6.56 -13.22
C ALA A 176 -10.86 -5.63 -12.29
N PHE A 177 -12.17 -5.85 -12.17
CA PHE A 177 -13.04 -5.12 -11.26
C PHE A 177 -12.67 -5.35 -9.78
N LEU A 178 -12.48 -6.60 -9.38
CA LEU A 178 -12.00 -6.95 -8.03
C LEU A 178 -10.62 -6.36 -7.74
N GLY A 179 -9.71 -6.37 -8.72
CA GLY A 179 -8.40 -5.73 -8.63
C GLY A 179 -8.50 -4.22 -8.41
N GLY A 180 -9.42 -3.55 -9.12
CA GLY A 180 -9.71 -2.13 -8.91
C GLY A 180 -10.23 -1.81 -7.51
N ILE A 181 -11.14 -2.64 -6.99
CA ILE A 181 -11.66 -2.52 -5.62
C ILE A 181 -10.53 -2.72 -4.59
N ALA A 182 -9.70 -3.73 -4.76
CA ALA A 182 -8.56 -3.98 -3.88
C ALA A 182 -7.60 -2.78 -3.84
N PHE A 183 -7.30 -2.18 -5.00
CA PHE A 183 -6.51 -0.94 -5.08
C PHE A 183 -7.18 0.23 -4.34
N GLY A 184 -8.49 0.41 -4.52
CA GLY A 184 -9.26 1.43 -3.80
C GLY A 184 -9.21 1.24 -2.27
N ALA A 185 -9.35 0.00 -1.81
CA ALA A 185 -9.27 -0.35 -0.39
C ALA A 185 -7.88 -0.05 0.21
N VAL A 186 -6.80 -0.32 -0.53
CA VAL A 186 -5.43 0.01 -0.10
C VAL A 186 -5.25 1.52 0.07
N LEU A 187 -5.77 2.33 -0.86
CA LEU A 187 -5.72 3.79 -0.76
C LEU A 187 -6.51 4.30 0.45
N LEU A 188 -7.72 3.79 0.69
CA LEU A 188 -8.52 4.17 1.85
C LEU A 188 -7.83 3.80 3.16
N ASN A 189 -7.22 2.61 3.23
CA ASN A 189 -6.49 2.16 4.41
C ASN A 189 -5.30 3.09 4.73
N ARG A 190 -4.64 3.64 3.70
CA ARG A 190 -3.58 4.63 3.89
C ARG A 190 -4.10 5.93 4.53
N VAL A 191 -5.29 6.37 4.12
CA VAL A 191 -5.95 7.55 4.71
C VAL A 191 -6.34 7.26 6.15
N LEU A 192 -6.98 6.12 6.42
CA LEU A 192 -7.36 5.69 7.78
C LEU A 192 -6.16 5.65 8.74
N ARG A 193 -5.04 5.04 8.33
CA ARG A 193 -3.81 5.00 9.13
C ARG A 193 -3.32 6.39 9.54
N ARG A 194 -3.44 7.39 8.65
CA ARG A 194 -3.04 8.76 8.96
C ARG A 194 -3.91 9.39 10.05
N TYR A 195 -5.21 9.15 10.02
CA TYR A 195 -6.13 9.66 11.04
C TYR A 195 -5.99 8.90 12.36
N SER A 196 -5.76 7.59 12.32
CA SER A 196 -5.42 6.81 13.52
C SER A 196 -4.17 7.35 14.21
N TYR A 197 -3.10 7.62 13.44
CA TYR A 197 -1.89 8.24 13.99
C TYR A 197 -2.17 9.62 14.63
N LEU A 198 -2.98 10.46 13.99
CA LEU A 198 -3.33 11.76 14.56
C LEU A 198 -4.08 11.62 15.90
N ARG A 199 -4.94 10.60 16.01
CA ARG A 199 -5.65 10.27 17.24
C ARG A 199 -4.69 9.83 18.34
N ASP A 200 -3.70 9.00 18.02
CA ASP A 200 -2.71 8.53 18.99
C ASP A 200 -1.90 9.70 19.58
N VAL A 201 -1.48 10.65 18.73
CA VAL A 201 -0.79 11.88 19.17
C VAL A 201 -1.71 12.78 20.02
N LEU A 202 -2.99 12.89 19.67
CA LEU A 202 -3.99 13.61 20.48
C LEU A 202 -4.18 12.97 21.87
N ALA A 203 -4.24 11.65 21.93
CA ALA A 203 -4.35 10.91 23.19
C ALA A 203 -3.12 11.11 24.08
N LEU A 204 -1.91 11.09 23.50
CA LEU A 204 -0.66 11.44 24.19
C LEU A 204 -0.69 12.86 24.76
N ALA A 205 -1.14 13.84 23.97
CA ALA A 205 -1.25 15.23 24.43
C ALA A 205 -2.26 15.41 25.57
N LEU A 206 -3.42 14.74 25.49
CA LEU A 206 -4.44 14.75 26.55
C LEU A 206 -3.93 14.09 27.84
N SER A 207 -3.22 12.96 27.73
CA SER A 207 -2.60 12.26 28.86
C SER A 207 -1.57 13.14 29.58
N ASN A 208 -0.67 13.79 28.83
CA ASN A 208 0.31 14.71 29.40
C ASN A 208 -0.35 15.87 30.15
N LYS A 209 -1.46 16.40 29.65
CA LYS A 209 -2.20 17.47 30.33
C LYS A 209 -2.90 16.99 31.60
N GLY A 210 -3.48 15.79 31.59
CA GLY A 210 -4.06 15.16 32.78
C GLY A 210 -3.05 14.89 33.91
N SER A 211 -1.80 14.56 33.57
CA SER A 211 -0.71 14.44 34.56
C SER A 211 -0.23 15.77 35.13
N PHE A 212 -0.42 16.87 34.38
CA PHE A 212 -0.06 18.22 34.80
C PHE A 212 -1.10 18.78 35.79
N ASP A 213 -2.39 18.50 35.55
CA ASP A 213 -3.50 18.89 36.43
C ASP A 213 -3.51 18.15 37.80
N MET A 214 -2.82 17.00 37.94
CA MET A 214 -2.70 16.27 39.22
C MET A 214 -1.52 16.74 40.10
N ASN A 215 -0.62 17.57 39.57
CA ASN A 215 0.56 18.08 40.27
C ASN A 215 0.45 19.57 40.66
N VAL A 216 -0.77 20.13 40.60
CA VAL A 216 -1.14 21.47 41.08
C VAL A 216 -2.24 21.33 42.13
#